data_AF-A0AAV1HJP9-F1
#
_entry.id   AF-A0AAV1HJP9-F1
#
_cell.length_a   1.000
_cell.length_b   1.000
_cell.length_c   1.000
_cell.angle_alpha   90.00
_cell.angle_beta   90.00
_cell.angle_gamma   90.00
#
_symmetry.space_group_name_H-M   'P 1'
#
loop_
_entity.id
_entity.type
_entity.pdbx_description
1 polymer ?
#
loop_
_entity_poly.entity_id
_entity_poly.type
_entity_poly.pdbx_seq_one_letter_code
_entity_poly.pdbx_strand_id
1 'polypeptide(L)'
;MHSLARGKPMVLPPTWRLWVGMLFVVVSEQRCIFDEVQAQAKVVQAAPTELRLLQAMNRVGRMASAERRMKLGKPALSTLASPQPIRIRLWIVKESGNLSGNEKERMEAVVEEAVRVVSSLLSVNRVKGPLLLSRDINKYCKFLWKNSSTANYNRCGRANSNYRTETCLDVTIPDDHLDGCDIYMSADSPQRTELRPKGSGLPDTDFLLYLHIQSTDKCRAEPGVLAYAAHCRTDAQGRPLAGVVVICRDRLTGATYKRQAAVQTVIHELFHVLGFSKELFHTWRDCSSTSQADGSGCSHRGKVTHADQSGQMRIFTPSVISALQKHLGSTDPELGGPLENLDAPLGRVSSHWESRVLQGSIMTAVLGDSTTVRIDPVTLAALQDTGWYIVDLSRAQSLVWGDGEGGTFGSLSTCQNKSTFFCSGSGFGCHFLHLHKGACQTDQYLEGCRVYKPFKNGVSFISFNVTVKIMPTKVGVF
;
A
#
# COMPACT_ATOMS: atom_id res chain seq x y z
N MET A 1 -53.82 59.56 -64.16
CA MET A 1 -54.17 60.72 -63.32
C MET A 1 -52.90 61.19 -62.61
N HIS A 2 -52.54 62.44 -62.88
CA HIS A 2 -51.36 63.16 -62.39
C HIS A 2 -51.48 63.61 -60.94
N SER A 3 -50.34 63.74 -60.24
CA SER A 3 -49.81 64.96 -59.58
C SER A 3 -48.83 64.55 -58.47
N LEU A 4 -47.50 64.71 -58.59
CA LEU A 4 -46.69 65.91 -58.25
C LEU A 4 -47.00 66.49 -56.86
N ALA A 5 -46.08 66.88 -55.97
CA ALA A 5 -44.61 66.83 -55.83
C ALA A 5 -44.23 67.44 -54.45
N ARG A 6 -42.92 67.42 -54.12
CA ARG A 6 -42.16 68.06 -53.01
C ARG A 6 -41.81 67.07 -51.85
N GLY A 7 -40.57 66.84 -51.43
CA GLY A 7 -39.26 67.38 -51.77
C GLY A 7 -38.49 67.84 -50.51
N LYS A 8 -37.30 67.23 -50.27
CA LYS A 8 -36.15 67.57 -49.36
C LYS A 8 -35.90 66.57 -48.20
N PRO A 9 -34.64 66.43 -47.72
CA PRO A 9 -33.39 66.17 -48.45
C PRO A 9 -32.61 64.96 -47.87
N MET A 10 -31.61 64.53 -48.63
CA MET A 10 -30.69 63.41 -48.35
C MET A 10 -29.61 63.82 -47.34
N VAL A 11 -29.38 63.02 -46.30
CA VAL A 11 -28.21 63.09 -45.39
C VAL A 11 -27.62 61.68 -45.29
N LEU A 12 -26.30 61.56 -45.40
CA LEU A 12 -25.51 60.34 -45.30
C LEU A 12 -24.45 60.55 -44.19
N PRO A 13 -23.85 59.48 -43.62
CA PRO A 13 -24.29 58.66 -42.48
C PRO A 13 -23.48 58.95 -41.19
N PRO A 14 -23.72 58.21 -40.09
CA PRO A 14 -22.58 57.69 -39.34
C PRO A 14 -22.67 56.19 -39.05
N THR A 15 -21.49 55.60 -39.01
CA THR A 15 -21.14 54.19 -38.81
C THR A 15 -21.28 53.75 -37.35
N TRP A 16 -21.65 52.47 -37.18
CA TRP A 16 -21.44 51.58 -36.01
C TRP A 16 -22.19 51.96 -34.71
N ARG A 17 -22.84 51.03 -34.00
CA ARG A 17 -22.26 49.84 -33.36
C ARG A 17 -23.30 48.74 -33.14
N LEU A 18 -22.93 47.51 -33.48
CA LEU A 18 -23.57 46.29 -33.00
C LEU A 18 -23.36 46.16 -31.49
N TRP A 19 -24.46 46.12 -30.73
CA TRP A 19 -24.43 45.70 -29.34
C TRP A 19 -24.31 44.17 -29.30
N VAL A 20 -23.08 43.67 -29.21
CA VAL A 20 -22.84 42.31 -28.73
C VAL A 20 -23.05 42.35 -27.22
N GLY A 21 -24.22 41.91 -26.76
CA GLY A 21 -24.45 41.64 -25.35
C GLY A 21 -23.50 40.54 -24.90
N MET A 22 -22.41 40.92 -24.23
CA MET A 22 -21.56 40.00 -23.48
C MET A 22 -22.42 39.42 -22.36
N LEU A 23 -22.92 38.21 -22.55
CA LEU A 23 -23.44 37.40 -21.47
C LEU A 23 -22.25 37.08 -20.58
N PHE A 24 -22.02 37.88 -19.53
CA PHE A 24 -21.10 37.51 -18.47
C PHE A 24 -21.72 36.32 -17.73
N VAL A 25 -21.40 35.11 -18.21
CA VAL A 25 -21.47 33.93 -17.36
C VAL A 25 -20.43 34.20 -16.28
N VAL A 26 -20.89 34.58 -15.10
CA VAL A 26 -20.06 34.59 -13.89
C VAL A 26 -19.72 33.13 -13.62
N VAL A 27 -18.66 32.64 -14.26
CA VAL A 27 -17.98 31.43 -13.82
C VAL A 27 -17.36 31.82 -12.49
N SER A 28 -17.93 31.33 -11.40
CA SER A 28 -17.26 31.34 -10.11
C SER A 28 -15.97 30.52 -10.29
N GLU A 29 -14.86 31.21 -10.59
CA GLU A 29 -13.54 30.59 -10.63
C GLU A 29 -13.21 30.17 -9.19
N GLN A 30 -13.48 28.91 -8.86
CA GLN A 30 -12.92 28.28 -7.68
C GLN A 30 -11.40 28.24 -7.89
N ARG A 31 -10.69 29.17 -7.24
CA ARG A 31 -9.23 29.22 -7.24
C ARG A 31 -8.73 28.02 -6.45
N CYS A 32 -8.08 27.08 -7.14
CA CYS A 32 -7.33 26.03 -6.46
C CYS A 32 -5.98 26.59 -6.01
N ILE A 33 -5.28 25.96 -5.05
CA ILE A 33 -3.98 26.44 -4.54
C ILE A 33 -2.99 26.66 -5.68
N PHE A 34 -3.07 25.85 -6.74
CA PHE A 34 -2.27 26.03 -7.97
C PHE A 34 -2.41 27.42 -8.61
N ASP A 35 -3.61 28.02 -8.60
CA ASP A 35 -3.86 29.34 -9.17
C ASP A 35 -3.21 30.46 -8.35
N GLU A 36 -3.11 30.29 -7.02
CA GLU A 36 -2.47 31.26 -6.13
C GLU A 36 -0.94 31.21 -6.23
N VAL A 37 -0.35 30.02 -6.35
CA VAL A 37 1.10 29.85 -6.47
C VAL A 37 1.60 30.36 -7.83
N GLN A 38 0.87 30.17 -8.93
CA GLN A 38 1.24 30.76 -10.22
C GLN A 38 1.14 32.29 -10.23
N ALA A 39 0.14 32.87 -9.56
CA ALA A 39 0.00 34.32 -9.46
C ALA A 39 1.13 34.98 -8.65
N GLN A 40 1.73 34.26 -7.70
CA GLN A 40 2.83 34.74 -6.85
C GLN A 40 4.23 34.44 -7.41
N ALA A 41 4.35 33.59 -8.44
CA ALA A 41 5.62 33.26 -9.07
C ALA A 41 6.06 34.36 -10.06
N LYS A 42 6.91 35.29 -9.63
CA LYS A 42 7.72 36.12 -10.54
C LYS A 42 8.98 35.37 -10.92
N VAL A 43 9.22 35.18 -12.22
CA VAL A 43 10.52 34.73 -12.74
C VAL A 43 11.55 35.81 -12.42
N VAL A 44 12.45 35.53 -11.48
CA VAL A 44 13.63 36.36 -11.23
C VAL A 44 14.76 35.78 -12.07
N GLN A 45 15.20 36.51 -13.09
CA GLN A 45 16.46 36.21 -13.78
C GLN A 45 17.61 36.39 -12.79
N ALA A 46 18.43 35.34 -12.62
CA ALA A 46 19.67 35.44 -11.87
C ALA A 46 20.67 36.30 -12.66
N ALA A 47 21.18 37.37 -12.04
CA ALA A 47 22.33 38.09 -12.54
C ALA A 47 23.60 37.24 -12.36
N PRO A 48 24.58 37.29 -13.29
CA PRO A 48 25.81 36.51 -13.16
C PRO A 48 26.77 37.25 -12.22
N THR A 49 27.33 36.57 -11.22
CA THR A 49 28.55 37.07 -10.59
C THR A 49 29.48 35.95 -10.13
N GLU A 50 30.73 36.22 -10.45
CA GLU A 50 32.00 35.51 -10.42
C GLU A 50 32.33 34.57 -9.25
N LEU A 51 33.11 33.57 -9.65
CA LEU A 51 33.89 32.64 -8.87
C LEU A 51 35.24 33.28 -8.50
N ARG A 52 35.59 33.41 -7.21
CA ARG A 52 37.01 33.48 -6.80
C ARG A 52 37.26 32.97 -5.38
N LEU A 53 38.31 32.16 -5.29
CA LEU A 53 38.86 31.47 -4.12
C LEU A 53 39.23 32.40 -2.95
N LEU A 54 39.25 31.84 -1.74
CA LEU A 54 40.47 31.72 -0.92
C LEU A 54 40.28 30.73 0.25
N GLN A 55 41.22 29.79 0.35
CA GLN A 55 41.41 28.84 1.45
C GLN A 55 42.33 29.43 2.53
N ALA A 56 42.26 28.78 3.70
CA ALA A 56 43.30 28.58 4.73
C ALA A 56 43.39 29.60 5.88
N MET A 57 43.20 29.15 7.13
CA MET A 57 44.26 28.60 7.99
C MET A 57 43.78 28.27 9.42
N ASN A 58 44.14 27.06 9.89
CA ASN A 58 44.63 26.63 11.23
C ASN A 58 43.91 27.07 12.53
N ARG A 59 43.42 26.18 13.42
CA ARG A 59 44.03 25.11 14.29
C ARG A 59 44.21 25.58 15.75
N VAL A 60 44.11 24.60 16.66
CA VAL A 60 44.38 24.57 18.13
C VAL A 60 43.12 24.77 18.99
N GLY A 61 42.76 23.92 19.97
CA GLY A 61 43.45 22.81 20.63
C GLY A 61 42.56 21.93 21.54
N ARG A 62 43.20 20.89 22.08
CA ARG A 62 42.73 19.73 22.88
C ARG A 62 42.14 20.08 24.27
N MET A 63 41.27 19.22 24.83
CA MET A 63 41.60 18.23 25.88
C MET A 63 40.36 17.47 26.42
N ALA A 64 40.65 16.28 26.96
CA ALA A 64 39.75 15.20 27.33
C ALA A 64 39.12 15.34 28.73
N SER A 65 38.04 14.58 28.96
CA SER A 65 37.91 13.79 30.20
C SER A 65 36.95 12.62 29.98
N ALA A 66 37.42 11.44 30.35
CA ALA A 66 36.67 10.20 30.43
C ALA A 66 36.51 9.86 31.92
N GLU A 67 35.31 9.53 32.38
CA GLU A 67 35.13 8.84 33.66
C GLU A 67 34.15 7.67 33.58
N ARG A 68 34.61 6.59 34.20
CA ARG A 68 34.03 5.25 34.31
C ARG A 68 32.85 5.24 35.28
N ARG A 69 31.87 4.36 35.03
CA ARG A 69 31.09 3.78 36.13
C ARG A 69 30.91 2.26 35.96
N MET A 70 31.08 1.60 37.10
CA MET A 70 31.32 0.17 37.32
C MET A 70 30.18 -0.75 36.90
N LYS A 71 30.58 -1.94 36.43
CA LYS A 71 29.78 -3.16 36.32
C LYS A 71 29.39 -3.66 37.71
N LEU A 72 28.11 -3.96 37.90
CA LEU A 72 27.65 -4.91 38.92
C LEU A 72 26.76 -5.94 38.21
N GLY A 73 27.24 -7.18 38.09
CA GLY A 73 26.53 -8.28 37.46
C GLY A 73 25.33 -8.70 38.30
N LYS A 74 24.15 -8.72 37.68
CA LYS A 74 23.00 -9.52 38.13
C LYS A 74 22.86 -10.72 37.18
N PRO A 75 22.52 -11.91 37.69
CA PRO A 75 22.40 -13.11 36.88
C PRO A 75 21.33 -12.91 35.81
N ALA A 76 21.63 -13.41 34.60
CA ALA A 76 20.79 -13.29 33.41
C ALA A 76 19.42 -13.93 33.65
N LEU A 77 18.45 -13.09 33.99
CA LEU A 77 17.05 -13.39 33.78
C LEU A 77 16.87 -13.54 32.27
N SER A 78 16.38 -14.71 31.82
CA SER A 78 16.12 -15.00 30.41
C SER A 78 15.37 -13.83 29.77
N THR A 79 16.05 -13.07 28.92
CA THR A 79 15.44 -11.96 28.19
C THR A 79 14.34 -12.54 27.31
N LEU A 80 13.07 -12.25 27.63
CA LEU A 80 11.99 -12.34 26.65
C LEU A 80 12.51 -11.66 25.37
N ALA A 81 12.54 -12.38 24.26
CA ALA A 81 13.01 -11.81 22.99
C ALA A 81 12.12 -10.61 22.67
N SER A 82 12.70 -9.41 22.66
CA SER A 82 11.94 -8.23 22.26
C SER A 82 11.64 -8.32 20.76
N PRO A 83 10.42 -8.01 20.33
CA PRO A 83 10.06 -7.93 18.92
C PRO A 83 11.06 -7.07 18.15
N GLN A 84 11.49 -7.55 16.98
CA GLN A 84 12.49 -6.89 16.14
C GLN A 84 11.92 -6.62 14.74
N PRO A 85 12.44 -5.63 14.00
CA PRO A 85 12.07 -5.39 12.61
C PRO A 85 12.12 -6.67 11.77
N ILE A 86 11.06 -6.92 10.99
CA ILE A 86 10.94 -8.10 10.13
C ILE A 86 12.04 -8.11 9.06
N ARG A 87 12.70 -9.27 8.91
CA ARG A 87 13.70 -9.49 7.85
C ARG A 87 13.03 -10.11 6.63
N ILE A 88 12.84 -9.29 5.60
CA ILE A 88 12.30 -9.73 4.31
C ILE A 88 13.48 -10.02 3.38
N ARG A 89 13.65 -11.30 3.01
CA ARG A 89 14.69 -11.74 2.06
C ARG A 89 14.11 -11.77 0.65
N LEU A 90 14.82 -11.16 -0.28
CA LEU A 90 14.45 -11.17 -1.70
C LEU A 90 15.06 -12.38 -2.42
N TRP A 91 14.28 -13.00 -3.29
CA TRP A 91 14.74 -14.01 -4.24
C TRP A 91 14.25 -13.68 -5.64
N ILE A 92 15.15 -13.21 -6.49
CA ILE A 92 14.84 -12.90 -7.88
C ILE A 92 14.85 -14.21 -8.69
N VAL A 93 13.73 -14.54 -9.31
CA VAL A 93 13.58 -15.79 -10.08
C VAL A 93 14.41 -15.70 -11.36
N LYS A 94 15.24 -16.73 -11.61
CA LYS A 94 16.17 -16.79 -12.76
C LYS A 94 15.50 -16.58 -14.12
N GLU A 95 14.24 -16.97 -14.24
CA GLU A 95 13.44 -16.85 -15.47
C GLU A 95 13.01 -15.41 -15.78
N SER A 96 13.28 -14.43 -14.91
CA SER A 96 13.21 -12.99 -15.20
C SER A 96 14.33 -12.51 -16.17
N GLY A 97 14.98 -13.44 -16.89
CA GLY A 97 16.32 -13.32 -17.48
C GLY A 97 16.47 -12.50 -18.78
N ASN A 98 15.62 -11.52 -19.06
CA ASN A 98 15.83 -10.63 -20.22
C ASN A 98 15.52 -9.15 -19.93
N LEU A 99 15.80 -8.70 -18.70
CA LEU A 99 15.76 -7.28 -18.34
C LEU A 99 17.03 -6.57 -18.84
N SER A 100 16.85 -5.38 -19.39
CA SER A 100 17.97 -4.45 -19.63
C SER A 100 18.60 -4.01 -18.32
N GLY A 101 19.84 -3.52 -18.35
CA GLY A 101 20.53 -3.01 -17.17
C GLY A 101 19.73 -1.96 -16.41
N ASN A 102 19.09 -1.04 -17.12
CA ASN A 102 18.25 0.02 -16.55
C ASN A 102 16.98 -0.52 -15.88
N GLU A 103 16.32 -1.53 -16.47
CA GLU A 103 15.15 -2.16 -15.87
C GLU A 103 15.51 -2.89 -14.58
N LYS A 104 16.66 -3.57 -14.57
CA LYS A 104 17.18 -4.26 -13.38
C LYS A 104 17.49 -3.28 -12.26
N GLU A 105 18.23 -2.21 -12.54
CA GLU A 105 18.59 -1.19 -11.54
C GLU A 105 17.33 -0.52 -10.94
N ARG A 106 16.34 -0.18 -11.79
CA ARG A 106 15.08 0.39 -11.32
C ARG A 106 14.32 -0.58 -10.42
N MET A 107 14.25 -1.85 -10.82
CA MET A 107 13.59 -2.89 -10.03
C MET A 107 14.26 -3.06 -8.67
N GLU A 108 15.58 -3.19 -8.62
CA GLU A 108 16.33 -3.36 -7.38
C GLU A 108 16.08 -2.15 -6.45
N ALA A 109 16.21 -0.93 -6.98
CA ALA A 109 15.98 0.29 -6.21
C ALA A 109 14.54 0.41 -5.67
N VAL A 110 13.54 0.03 -6.46
CA VAL A 110 12.12 0.07 -6.05
C VAL A 110 11.84 -0.95 -4.95
N VAL A 111 12.30 -2.19 -5.11
CA VAL A 111 12.00 -3.28 -4.18
C VAL A 111 12.78 -3.11 -2.89
N GLU A 112 14.04 -2.70 -2.94
CA GLU A 112 14.82 -2.37 -1.74
C GLU A 112 14.16 -1.26 -0.92
N GLU A 113 13.67 -0.21 -1.59
CA GLU A 113 12.98 0.89 -0.92
C GLU A 113 11.66 0.43 -0.29
N ALA A 114 10.85 -0.35 -1.01
CA ALA A 114 9.61 -0.91 -0.50
C ALA A 114 9.83 -1.83 0.71
N VAL A 115 10.79 -2.76 0.61
CA VAL A 115 11.17 -3.65 1.73
C VAL A 115 11.64 -2.84 2.92
N ARG A 116 12.50 -1.84 2.73
CA ARG A 116 12.97 -0.98 3.83
C ARG A 116 11.81 -0.27 4.52
N VAL A 117 10.84 0.24 3.76
CA VAL A 117 9.65 0.89 4.33
C VAL A 117 8.83 -0.13 5.13
N VAL A 118 8.49 -1.28 4.56
CA VAL A 118 7.68 -2.31 5.24
C VAL A 118 8.39 -2.87 6.48
N SER A 119 9.68 -3.18 6.39
CA SER A 119 10.50 -3.64 7.52
C SER A 119 10.58 -2.61 8.65
N SER A 120 10.46 -1.32 8.34
CA SER A 120 10.40 -0.27 9.37
C SER A 120 9.02 -0.12 10.03
N LEU A 121 7.97 -0.71 9.44
CA LEU A 121 6.61 -0.67 9.96
C LEU A 121 6.28 -1.89 10.83
N LEU A 122 6.88 -3.04 10.54
CA LEU A 122 6.48 -4.32 11.12
C LEU A 122 7.63 -4.96 11.91
N SER A 123 7.33 -5.33 13.15
CA SER A 123 8.20 -6.14 14.00
C SER A 123 7.61 -7.52 14.24
N VAL A 124 8.49 -8.52 14.38
CA VAL A 124 8.15 -9.92 14.62
C VAL A 124 9.00 -10.51 15.74
N ASN A 125 8.52 -11.58 16.34
CA ASN A 125 9.34 -12.45 17.17
C ASN A 125 10.18 -13.32 16.22
N ARG A 126 11.46 -12.99 16.08
CA ARG A 126 12.34 -13.65 15.11
C ARG A 126 12.49 -15.13 15.42
N VAL A 127 12.28 -15.96 14.40
CA VAL A 127 12.48 -17.40 14.51
C VAL A 127 13.97 -17.71 14.57
N LYS A 128 14.36 -18.68 15.41
CA LYS A 128 15.75 -19.14 15.52
C LYS A 128 16.09 -20.09 14.38
N GLY A 129 17.27 -19.91 13.79
CA GLY A 129 17.78 -20.76 12.71
C GLY A 129 17.35 -20.31 11.31
N PRO A 130 17.75 -21.04 10.26
CA PRO A 130 17.38 -20.72 8.89
C PRO A 130 15.90 -21.01 8.64
N LEU A 131 15.25 -20.11 7.88
CA LEU A 131 13.87 -20.29 7.43
C LEU A 131 13.80 -21.43 6.42
N LEU A 132 12.87 -22.35 6.65
CA LEU A 132 12.50 -23.42 5.72
C LEU A 132 10.99 -23.41 5.52
N LEU A 133 10.59 -23.63 4.27
CA LEU A 133 9.19 -23.69 3.88
C LEU A 133 8.70 -25.14 3.87
N SER A 134 7.51 -25.38 4.40
CA SER A 134 6.93 -26.72 4.41
C SER A 134 6.54 -27.19 3.00
N ARG A 135 6.79 -28.46 2.72
CA ARG A 135 6.26 -29.16 1.54
C ARG A 135 4.78 -29.45 1.74
N ASP A 136 4.00 -29.36 0.66
CA ASP A 136 2.57 -29.64 0.73
C ASP A 136 2.35 -31.15 0.81
N ILE A 137 1.91 -31.63 1.97
CA ILE A 137 1.67 -33.04 2.22
C ILE A 137 0.64 -33.64 1.27
N ASN A 138 -0.32 -32.86 0.78
CA ASN A 138 -1.32 -33.34 -0.16
C ASN A 138 -0.74 -33.53 -1.57
N LYS A 139 0.38 -32.85 -1.89
CA LYS A 139 1.10 -33.04 -3.15
C LYS A 139 2.02 -34.25 -3.10
N TYR A 140 2.86 -34.35 -2.06
CA TYR A 140 3.87 -35.42 -2.00
C TYR A 140 3.38 -36.74 -1.43
N CYS A 141 2.22 -36.76 -0.76
CA CYS A 141 1.70 -37.95 -0.11
C CYS A 141 0.43 -38.50 -0.78
N LYS A 142 0.42 -39.80 -1.08
CA LYS A 142 -0.74 -40.52 -1.62
C LYS A 142 -1.62 -41.14 -0.53
N PHE A 143 -1.05 -41.43 0.64
CA PHE A 143 -1.78 -42.05 1.75
C PHE A 143 -1.29 -41.50 3.10
N LEU A 144 -2.21 -40.98 3.90
CA LEU A 144 -1.95 -40.48 5.24
C LEU A 144 -2.47 -41.44 6.29
N TRP A 145 -1.69 -41.65 7.34
CA TRP A 145 -2.15 -42.33 8.55
C TRP A 145 -3.15 -41.43 9.29
N LYS A 146 -4.38 -41.89 9.46
CA LYS A 146 -5.49 -41.11 10.05
C LYS A 146 -5.98 -41.61 11.41
N ASN A 147 -5.48 -42.74 11.89
CA ASN A 147 -5.81 -43.21 13.23
C ASN A 147 -5.01 -42.41 14.26
N SER A 148 -5.71 -41.62 15.08
CA SER A 148 -5.10 -40.78 16.12
C SER A 148 -4.38 -41.56 17.23
N SER A 149 -4.67 -42.85 17.37
CA SER A 149 -4.01 -43.74 18.34
C SER A 149 -2.67 -44.29 17.83
N THR A 150 -2.30 -44.06 16.56
CA THR A 150 -1.07 -44.60 15.96
C THR A 150 0.07 -43.61 16.02
N ALA A 151 1.30 -44.12 16.13
CA ALA A 151 2.49 -43.26 16.30
C ALA A 151 2.71 -42.31 15.12
N ASN A 152 2.28 -42.70 13.91
CA ASN A 152 2.45 -41.93 12.69
C ASN A 152 1.19 -41.16 12.26
N TYR A 153 0.27 -40.85 13.19
CA TYR A 153 -0.91 -40.02 12.91
C TYR A 153 -0.56 -38.71 12.16
N ASN A 154 -1.29 -38.43 11.08
CA ASN A 154 -1.07 -37.33 10.11
C ASN A 154 0.29 -37.32 9.40
N ARG A 155 1.05 -38.42 9.44
CA ARG A 155 2.29 -38.58 8.66
C ARG A 155 2.03 -39.36 7.37
N CYS A 156 2.90 -39.16 6.40
CA CYS A 156 2.78 -39.82 5.12
C CYS A 156 3.15 -41.30 5.19
N GLY A 157 2.24 -42.18 4.78
CA GLY A 157 2.50 -43.61 4.69
C GLY A 157 2.92 -44.09 3.30
N ARG A 158 2.61 -43.32 2.25
CA ARG A 158 2.98 -43.66 0.87
C ARG A 158 3.24 -42.42 0.03
N ALA A 159 4.41 -42.35 -0.60
CA ALA A 159 4.76 -41.26 -1.48
C ALA A 159 3.87 -41.22 -2.74
N ASN A 160 3.63 -40.01 -3.25
CA ASN A 160 3.08 -39.76 -4.56
C ASN A 160 4.21 -39.74 -5.60
N SER A 161 4.22 -40.72 -6.51
CA SER A 161 5.24 -40.83 -7.57
C SER A 161 5.23 -39.68 -8.56
N ASN A 162 4.20 -38.83 -8.58
CA ASN A 162 4.09 -37.66 -9.44
C ASN A 162 4.59 -36.38 -8.79
N TYR A 163 4.98 -36.41 -7.51
CA TYR A 163 5.55 -35.26 -6.84
C TYR A 163 6.90 -34.88 -7.47
N ARG A 164 7.07 -33.60 -7.84
CA ARG A 164 8.27 -33.08 -8.48
C ARG A 164 8.84 -31.92 -7.70
N THR A 165 8.09 -30.82 -7.63
CA THR A 165 8.51 -29.54 -7.07
C THR A 165 7.35 -28.86 -6.35
N GLU A 166 7.69 -27.88 -5.50
CA GLU A 166 6.72 -26.94 -4.96
C GLU A 166 6.65 -25.70 -5.85
N THR A 167 5.44 -25.21 -6.06
CA THR A 167 5.16 -24.03 -6.88
C THR A 167 4.24 -23.07 -6.15
N CYS A 168 4.40 -21.79 -6.44
CA CYS A 168 3.55 -20.71 -5.97
C CYS A 168 3.39 -19.69 -7.10
N LEU A 169 2.16 -19.53 -7.62
CA LEU A 169 1.94 -18.94 -8.94
C LEU A 169 2.86 -19.63 -9.97
N ASP A 170 3.56 -18.86 -10.79
CA ASP A 170 4.49 -19.34 -11.82
C ASP A 170 5.92 -19.59 -11.29
N VAL A 171 6.15 -19.44 -9.97
CA VAL A 171 7.47 -19.61 -9.37
C VAL A 171 7.66 -21.02 -8.85
N THR A 172 8.73 -21.68 -9.30
CA THR A 172 9.23 -22.93 -8.69
C THR A 172 10.08 -22.60 -7.46
N ILE A 173 9.70 -23.15 -6.32
CA ILE A 173 10.42 -22.98 -5.06
C ILE A 173 11.65 -23.90 -5.05
N PRO A 174 12.88 -23.37 -4.87
CA PRO A 174 14.08 -24.18 -4.78
C PRO A 174 14.02 -25.21 -3.64
N ASP A 175 14.52 -26.42 -3.88
CA ASP A 175 14.58 -27.47 -2.85
C ASP A 175 15.41 -27.06 -1.63
N ASP A 176 16.43 -26.21 -1.81
CA ASP A 176 17.23 -25.65 -0.71
C ASP A 176 16.40 -24.78 0.27
N HIS A 177 15.25 -24.27 -0.17
CA HIS A 177 14.35 -23.47 0.67
C HIS A 177 13.29 -24.32 1.38
N LEU A 178 13.18 -25.61 1.04
CA LEU A 178 12.11 -26.50 1.50
C LEU A 178 12.60 -27.42 2.62
N ASP A 179 11.70 -27.69 3.56
CA ASP A 179 11.94 -28.73 4.56
C ASP A 179 11.98 -30.13 3.92
N GLY A 180 12.54 -31.09 4.65
CA GLY A 180 12.55 -32.49 4.23
C GLY A 180 11.14 -33.09 4.22
N CYS A 181 10.98 -34.20 3.52
CA CYS A 181 9.77 -35.01 3.64
C CYS A 181 10.09 -36.50 3.70
N ASP A 182 9.39 -37.19 4.58
CA ASP A 182 9.60 -38.59 4.91
C ASP A 182 8.32 -39.40 4.69
N ILE A 183 8.48 -40.72 4.51
CA ILE A 183 7.39 -41.69 4.53
C ILE A 183 7.58 -42.74 5.64
N TYR A 184 6.46 -43.25 6.14
CA TYR A 184 6.37 -44.20 7.24
C TYR A 184 5.58 -45.44 6.80
N MET A 185 6.28 -46.55 6.53
CA MET A 185 5.68 -47.73 5.88
C MET A 185 4.58 -48.41 6.71
N SER A 186 4.57 -48.23 8.03
CA SER A 186 3.52 -48.76 8.91
C SER A 186 3.05 -47.72 9.94
N ALA A 187 1.87 -47.96 10.50
CA ALA A 187 1.19 -47.03 11.40
C ALA A 187 2.02 -46.69 12.66
N ASP A 188 2.77 -47.66 13.17
CA ASP A 188 3.50 -47.55 14.45
C ASP A 188 5.02 -47.70 14.31
N SER A 189 5.55 -47.84 13.08
CA SER A 189 7.01 -47.96 12.91
C SER A 189 7.72 -46.63 13.19
N PRO A 190 8.81 -46.65 13.97
CA PRO A 190 9.69 -45.49 14.13
C PRO A 190 10.58 -45.25 12.92
N GLN A 191 10.71 -46.23 12.01
CA GLN A 191 11.55 -46.11 10.82
C GLN A 191 10.90 -45.19 9.79
N ARG A 192 11.64 -44.15 9.41
CA ARG A 192 11.29 -43.23 8.34
C ARG A 192 12.16 -43.48 7.12
N THR A 193 11.57 -43.38 5.93
CA THR A 193 12.32 -43.35 4.67
C THR A 193 12.27 -41.93 4.14
N GLU A 194 13.45 -41.32 3.97
CA GLU A 194 13.56 -39.98 3.41
C GLU A 194 13.16 -40.00 1.94
N LEU A 195 12.15 -39.19 1.59
CA LEU A 195 11.69 -39.01 0.21
C LEU A 195 12.42 -37.82 -0.44
N ARG A 196 12.59 -36.73 0.31
CA ARG A 196 13.40 -35.57 -0.08
C ARG A 196 14.19 -35.09 1.14
N PRO A 197 15.50 -34.81 0.95
CA PRO A 197 16.30 -34.25 2.03
C PRO A 197 15.83 -32.84 2.39
N LYS A 198 16.17 -32.44 3.60
CA LYS A 198 16.00 -31.08 4.09
C LYS A 198 16.98 -30.13 3.40
N GLY A 199 16.47 -29.01 2.89
CA GLY A 199 17.29 -27.94 2.31
C GLY A 199 18.14 -27.19 3.34
N SER A 200 19.07 -26.35 2.86
CA SER A 200 19.90 -25.51 3.74
C SER A 200 19.09 -24.44 4.49
N GLY A 201 17.95 -24.04 3.92
CA GLY A 201 17.13 -22.92 4.38
C GLY A 201 17.82 -21.58 4.16
N LEU A 202 17.15 -20.51 4.58
CA LEU A 202 17.65 -19.15 4.46
C LEU A 202 17.96 -18.57 5.86
N PRO A 203 19.23 -18.28 6.18
CA PRO A 203 19.56 -17.64 7.44
C PRO A 203 18.97 -16.23 7.49
N ASP A 204 18.80 -15.74 8.71
CA ASP A 204 18.36 -14.37 8.98
C ASP A 204 17.13 -13.88 8.20
N THR A 205 16.16 -14.79 8.01
CA THR A 205 14.96 -14.52 7.21
C THR A 205 13.72 -14.80 8.04
N ASP A 206 12.81 -13.82 8.11
CA ASP A 206 11.51 -13.97 8.77
C ASP A 206 10.36 -14.09 7.75
N PHE A 207 10.59 -13.58 6.53
CA PHE A 207 9.71 -13.69 5.38
C PHE A 207 10.52 -13.75 4.07
N LEU A 208 10.18 -14.65 3.16
CA LEU A 208 10.82 -14.80 1.85
C LEU A 208 9.94 -14.27 0.73
N LEU A 209 10.41 -13.25 0.02
CA LEU A 209 9.74 -12.70 -1.15
C LEU A 209 10.38 -13.21 -2.44
N TYR A 210 9.64 -14.03 -3.18
CA TYR A 210 9.97 -14.37 -4.55
C TYR A 210 9.54 -13.23 -5.47
N LEU A 211 10.49 -12.70 -6.22
CA LEU A 211 10.24 -11.60 -7.14
C LEU A 211 10.35 -12.09 -8.58
N HIS A 212 9.30 -11.83 -9.35
CA HIS A 212 9.25 -12.16 -10.77
C HIS A 212 8.93 -10.91 -11.58
N ILE A 213 9.68 -10.65 -12.66
CA ILE A 213 9.45 -9.52 -13.55
C ILE A 213 9.14 -10.06 -14.93
N GLN A 214 7.88 -9.95 -15.34
CA GLN A 214 7.43 -10.50 -16.61
C GLN A 214 6.20 -9.76 -17.13
N SER A 215 6.09 -9.66 -18.46
CA SER A 215 4.81 -9.34 -19.09
C SER A 215 4.02 -10.64 -19.22
N THR A 216 3.28 -11.03 -18.17
CA THR A 216 2.41 -12.22 -18.20
C THR A 216 1.15 -11.95 -19.01
N ASP A 217 0.33 -12.98 -19.27
CA ASP A 217 -0.97 -12.79 -19.94
C ASP A 217 -1.87 -11.83 -19.15
N LYS A 218 -1.84 -11.89 -17.81
CA LYS A 218 -2.54 -10.95 -16.95
C LYS A 218 -2.07 -9.52 -17.16
N CYS A 219 -0.75 -9.30 -17.17
CA CYS A 219 -0.18 -7.98 -17.45
C CYS A 219 -0.58 -7.43 -18.84
N ARG A 220 -0.73 -8.30 -19.84
CA ARG A 220 -1.17 -7.90 -21.20
C ARG A 220 -2.67 -7.65 -21.29
N ALA A 221 -3.48 -8.49 -20.64
CA ALA A 221 -4.93 -8.45 -20.72
C ALA A 221 -5.53 -7.29 -19.91
N GLU A 222 -4.87 -6.89 -18.82
CA GLU A 222 -5.37 -5.89 -17.89
C GLU A 222 -4.37 -4.72 -17.76
N PRO A 223 -4.46 -3.69 -18.64
CA PRO A 223 -3.53 -2.55 -18.63
C PRO A 223 -3.50 -1.75 -17.31
N GLY A 224 -4.50 -1.93 -16.45
CA GLY A 224 -4.57 -1.35 -15.10
C GLY A 224 -3.75 -2.10 -14.06
N VAL A 225 -3.42 -3.38 -14.29
CA VAL A 225 -2.61 -4.19 -13.38
C VAL A 225 -1.15 -3.73 -13.47
N LEU A 226 -0.59 -3.38 -12.31
CA LEU A 226 0.79 -2.92 -12.20
C LEU A 226 1.70 -4.04 -11.70
N ALA A 227 1.18 -4.80 -10.76
CA ALA A 227 1.75 -6.00 -10.18
C ALA A 227 0.60 -6.86 -9.65
N TYR A 228 0.91 -8.07 -9.22
CA TYR A 228 0.00 -8.89 -8.43
C TYR A 228 0.80 -9.86 -7.58
N ALA A 229 0.20 -10.31 -6.49
CA ALA A 229 0.89 -11.15 -5.54
C ALA A 229 0.03 -12.26 -4.95
N ALA A 230 0.69 -13.27 -4.40
CA ALA A 230 0.06 -14.33 -3.64
C ALA A 230 0.99 -14.79 -2.51
N HIS A 231 0.41 -15.08 -1.36
CA HIS A 231 1.14 -15.79 -0.32
C HIS A 231 1.37 -17.25 -0.76
N CYS A 232 2.49 -17.83 -0.36
CA CYS A 232 2.90 -19.18 -0.78
C CYS A 232 2.76 -20.19 0.35
N ARG A 233 3.28 -19.85 1.53
CA ARG A 233 3.31 -20.74 2.69
C ARG A 233 3.13 -19.95 3.96
N THR A 234 2.47 -20.56 4.92
CA THR A 234 2.29 -20.03 6.28
C THR A 234 2.97 -20.96 7.29
N ASP A 235 3.27 -20.43 8.48
CA ASP A 235 3.62 -21.26 9.63
C ASP A 235 2.38 -21.95 10.23
N ALA A 236 2.59 -22.74 11.29
CA ALA A 236 1.51 -23.42 12.01
C ALA A 236 0.53 -22.44 12.68
N GLN A 237 0.95 -21.20 12.92
CA GLN A 237 0.14 -20.12 13.45
C GLN A 237 -0.60 -19.37 12.34
N GLY A 238 -0.43 -19.76 11.07
CA GLY A 238 -1.12 -19.14 9.94
C GLY A 238 -0.46 -17.85 9.44
N ARG A 239 0.70 -17.45 10.00
CA ARG A 239 1.44 -16.28 9.53
C ARG A 239 2.16 -16.61 8.23
N PRO A 240 2.06 -15.76 7.20
CA PRO A 240 2.81 -15.92 5.97
C PRO A 240 4.33 -15.93 6.21
N LEU A 241 5.00 -16.93 5.64
CA LEU A 241 6.47 -17.09 5.63
C LEU A 241 7.08 -16.81 4.27
N ALA A 242 6.29 -16.94 3.20
CA ALA A 242 6.73 -16.63 1.86
C ALA A 242 5.58 -16.13 0.99
N GLY A 243 5.92 -15.31 -0.01
CA GLY A 243 5.00 -14.82 -1.03
C GLY A 243 5.71 -14.59 -2.35
N VAL A 244 4.94 -14.52 -3.43
CA VAL A 244 5.41 -14.14 -4.76
C VAL A 244 4.80 -12.78 -5.11
N VAL A 245 5.64 -11.88 -5.62
CA VAL A 245 5.20 -10.64 -6.26
C VAL A 245 5.64 -10.69 -7.72
N VAL A 246 4.68 -10.55 -8.63
CA VAL A 246 4.93 -10.42 -10.06
C VAL A 246 4.78 -8.96 -10.46
N ILE A 247 5.86 -8.33 -10.92
CA ILE A 247 5.85 -6.95 -11.42
C ILE A 247 5.70 -6.99 -12.95
N CYS A 248 4.68 -6.32 -13.48
CA CYS A 248 4.52 -6.19 -14.92
C CYS A 248 5.65 -5.33 -15.50
N ARG A 249 6.42 -5.90 -16.44
CA ARG A 249 7.65 -5.28 -16.99
C ARG A 249 7.43 -3.85 -17.49
N ASP A 250 6.28 -3.57 -18.10
CA ASP A 250 5.92 -2.26 -18.66
C ASP A 250 6.01 -1.13 -17.62
N ARG A 251 5.86 -1.45 -16.33
CA ARG A 251 6.01 -0.49 -15.22
C ARG A 251 7.43 0.01 -15.01
N LEU A 252 8.43 -0.72 -15.48
CA LEU A 252 9.85 -0.37 -15.34
C LEU A 252 10.40 0.36 -16.57
N THR A 253 9.59 0.60 -17.61
CA THR A 253 10.02 1.16 -18.89
C THR A 253 10.08 2.70 -18.90
N GLY A 254 11.05 3.27 -19.64
CA GLY A 254 11.50 4.67 -19.54
C GLY A 254 10.44 5.78 -19.56
N ALA A 255 9.51 5.76 -20.51
CA ALA A 255 8.58 6.88 -20.71
C ALA A 255 7.43 6.92 -19.69
N THR A 256 7.10 5.79 -19.07
CA THR A 256 5.96 5.62 -18.17
C THR A 256 6.37 5.38 -16.72
N TYR A 257 7.66 5.12 -16.47
CA TYR A 257 8.19 4.84 -15.14
C TYR A 257 8.09 6.04 -14.21
N LYS A 258 7.38 5.85 -13.10
CA LYS A 258 7.37 6.75 -11.95
C LYS A 258 7.84 5.96 -10.73
N ARG A 259 9.04 6.27 -10.23
CA ARG A 259 9.66 5.57 -9.09
C ARG A 259 8.72 5.45 -7.89
N GLN A 260 8.13 6.56 -7.45
CA GLN A 260 7.27 6.57 -6.26
C GLN A 260 6.02 5.68 -6.43
N ALA A 261 5.39 5.73 -7.60
CA ALA A 261 4.25 4.88 -7.90
C ALA A 261 4.64 3.38 -7.91
N ALA A 262 5.80 3.05 -8.47
CA ALA A 262 6.32 1.68 -8.46
C ALA A 262 6.63 1.20 -7.03
N VAL A 263 7.24 2.05 -6.18
CA VAL A 263 7.46 1.73 -4.76
C VAL A 263 6.14 1.47 -4.03
N GLN A 264 5.15 2.34 -4.20
CA GLN A 264 3.82 2.15 -3.57
C GLN A 264 3.12 0.90 -4.08
N THR A 265 3.27 0.56 -5.36
CA THR A 265 2.78 -0.71 -5.92
C THR A 265 3.40 -1.90 -5.22
N VAL A 266 4.73 -1.92 -5.05
CA VAL A 266 5.39 -3.05 -4.38
C VAL A 266 5.02 -3.13 -2.90
N ILE A 267 4.81 -2.00 -2.22
CA ILE A 267 4.33 -1.98 -0.82
C ILE A 267 2.90 -2.54 -0.74
N HIS A 268 2.01 -2.16 -1.65
CA HIS A 268 0.66 -2.71 -1.74
C HIS A 268 0.68 -4.24 -1.88
N GLU A 269 1.46 -4.76 -2.82
CA GLU A 269 1.62 -6.20 -3.00
C GLU A 269 2.27 -6.90 -1.80
N LEU A 270 3.23 -6.24 -1.13
CA LEU A 270 3.82 -6.73 0.11
C LEU A 270 2.76 -6.87 1.22
N PHE A 271 1.87 -5.90 1.38
CA PHE A 271 0.79 -5.98 2.37
C PHE A 271 -0.20 -7.11 2.08
N HIS A 272 -0.48 -7.41 0.80
CA HIS A 272 -1.26 -8.60 0.46
C HIS A 272 -0.59 -9.89 0.94
N VAL A 273 0.68 -10.10 0.61
CA VAL A 273 1.39 -11.35 0.96
C VAL A 273 1.75 -11.44 2.44
N LEU A 274 1.74 -10.33 3.16
CA LEU A 274 1.96 -10.27 4.60
C LEU A 274 0.67 -10.44 5.41
N GLY A 275 -0.52 -10.22 4.85
CA GLY A 275 -1.75 -10.57 5.58
C GLY A 275 -3.04 -9.90 5.16
N PHE A 276 -2.97 -8.79 4.42
CA PHE A 276 -4.16 -8.12 3.93
C PHE A 276 -4.70 -8.81 2.67
N SER A 277 -5.21 -10.02 2.84
CA SER A 277 -5.72 -10.84 1.73
C SER A 277 -6.92 -11.65 2.20
N LYS A 278 -7.94 -11.76 1.34
CA LYS A 278 -9.12 -12.59 1.58
C LYS A 278 -8.79 -14.05 1.89
N GLU A 279 -7.67 -14.54 1.34
CA GLU A 279 -7.18 -15.91 1.58
C GLU A 279 -6.59 -16.08 2.99
N LEU A 280 -6.26 -14.98 3.67
CA LEU A 280 -5.58 -14.97 4.97
C LEU A 280 -6.46 -14.42 6.11
N PHE A 281 -7.57 -13.74 5.83
CA PHE A 281 -8.44 -13.18 6.88
C PHE A 281 -8.91 -14.23 7.92
N HIS A 282 -9.14 -15.46 7.49
CA HIS A 282 -9.58 -16.55 8.37
C HIS A 282 -8.46 -17.10 9.28
N THR A 283 -7.19 -16.78 9.00
CA THR A 283 -6.03 -17.24 9.78
C THR A 283 -5.60 -16.22 10.83
N TRP A 284 -6.22 -15.04 10.88
CA TRP A 284 -5.90 -13.99 11.84
C TRP A 284 -6.13 -14.44 13.29
N ARG A 285 -5.26 -13.98 14.18
CA ARG A 285 -5.23 -14.38 15.58
C ARG A 285 -5.41 -13.21 16.54
N ASP A 286 -6.05 -13.51 17.67
CA ASP A 286 -6.16 -12.60 18.79
C ASP A 286 -5.05 -12.87 19.79
N CYS A 287 -4.13 -11.90 19.88
CA CYS A 287 -3.02 -11.90 20.84
C CYS A 287 -3.21 -10.88 21.97
N SER A 288 -4.38 -10.22 22.07
CA SER A 288 -4.62 -9.14 23.05
C SER A 288 -4.49 -9.58 24.51
N SER A 289 -4.80 -10.84 24.80
CA SER A 289 -4.68 -11.46 26.13
C SER A 289 -3.30 -12.04 26.42
N THR A 290 -2.38 -12.02 25.45
CA THR A 290 -1.09 -12.73 25.55
C THR A 290 0.03 -11.77 25.90
N SER A 291 0.51 -11.82 27.14
CA SER A 291 1.75 -11.15 27.59
C SER A 291 3.03 -11.88 27.14
N GLN A 292 2.90 -12.98 26.38
CA GLN A 292 4.00 -13.81 25.91
C GLN A 292 4.44 -13.45 24.48
N ALA A 293 5.70 -13.05 24.36
CA ALA A 293 6.39 -12.69 23.12
C ALA A 293 6.70 -13.89 22.18
N ASP A 294 5.89 -14.95 22.20
CA ASP A 294 6.13 -16.17 21.41
C ASP A 294 4.94 -16.54 20.52
N GLY A 295 3.83 -15.79 20.56
CA GLY A 295 2.64 -16.03 19.72
C GLY A 295 1.93 -17.37 19.97
N SER A 296 2.47 -18.21 20.84
CA SER A 296 2.00 -19.53 21.23
C SER A 296 0.75 -19.53 22.12
N GLY A 297 0.30 -18.34 22.56
CA GLY A 297 -0.95 -18.14 23.31
C GLY A 297 -2.10 -17.51 22.52
N CYS A 298 -1.90 -17.16 21.25
CA CYS A 298 -2.91 -16.41 20.50
C CYS A 298 -4.06 -17.30 20.02
N SER A 299 -5.29 -16.90 20.35
CA SER A 299 -6.51 -17.61 19.93
C SER A 299 -6.88 -17.27 18.48
N HIS A 300 -7.58 -18.16 17.78
CA HIS A 300 -8.13 -17.82 16.47
C HIS A 300 -9.22 -16.75 16.60
N ARG A 301 -9.21 -15.72 15.74
CA ARG A 301 -10.30 -14.72 15.70
C ARG A 301 -11.60 -15.28 15.09
N GLY A 302 -11.53 -16.43 14.44
CA GLY A 302 -12.64 -16.97 13.66
C GLY A 302 -12.91 -16.11 12.42
N LYS A 303 -14.18 -15.87 12.11
CA LYS A 303 -14.57 -15.10 10.93
C LYS A 303 -14.52 -13.60 11.24
N VAL A 304 -13.45 -12.93 10.80
CA VAL A 304 -13.24 -11.48 10.99
C VAL A 304 -14.03 -10.61 9.99
N THR A 305 -14.60 -11.21 8.94
CA THR A 305 -15.33 -10.50 7.90
C THR A 305 -16.79 -10.90 7.85
N HIS A 306 -17.70 -9.93 7.79
CA HIS A 306 -19.12 -10.17 7.55
C HIS A 306 -19.77 -8.97 6.89
N ALA A 307 -20.98 -9.17 6.34
CA ALA A 307 -21.76 -8.10 5.75
C ALA A 307 -22.41 -7.26 6.86
N ASP A 308 -22.42 -5.93 6.69
CA ASP A 308 -23.25 -5.06 7.51
C ASP A 308 -24.72 -5.08 7.07
N GLN A 309 -25.54 -4.22 7.68
CA GLN A 309 -26.98 -4.11 7.40
C GLN A 309 -27.29 -3.77 5.94
N SER A 310 -26.37 -3.12 5.23
CA SER A 310 -26.51 -2.75 3.82
C SER A 310 -26.03 -3.84 2.85
N GLY A 311 -25.46 -4.94 3.38
CA GLY A 311 -24.83 -5.98 2.59
C GLY A 311 -23.36 -5.72 2.26
N GLN A 312 -22.78 -4.61 2.74
CA GLN A 312 -21.38 -4.26 2.51
C GLN A 312 -20.49 -5.17 3.36
N MET A 313 -19.57 -5.91 2.73
CA MET A 313 -18.59 -6.72 3.46
C MET A 313 -17.59 -5.81 4.17
N ARG A 314 -17.30 -6.08 5.45
CA ARG A 314 -16.35 -5.31 6.26
C ARG A 314 -15.49 -6.22 7.13
N ILE A 315 -14.34 -5.70 7.57
CA ILE A 315 -13.48 -6.31 8.59
C ILE A 315 -13.87 -5.74 9.96
N PHE A 316 -14.26 -6.62 10.87
CA PHE A 316 -14.66 -6.30 12.23
C PHE A 316 -13.60 -6.81 13.21
N THR A 317 -12.56 -6.00 13.40
CA THR A 317 -11.51 -6.27 14.38
C THR A 317 -11.22 -5.01 15.21
N PRO A 318 -10.78 -5.15 16.48
CA PRO A 318 -10.75 -4.02 17.42
C PRO A 318 -9.91 -2.83 16.94
N SER A 319 -8.72 -3.06 16.40
CA SER A 319 -7.84 -1.98 15.94
C SER A 319 -8.38 -1.34 14.66
N VAL A 320 -8.94 -2.13 13.73
CA VAL A 320 -9.56 -1.60 12.51
C VAL A 320 -10.76 -0.71 12.85
N ILE A 321 -11.65 -1.15 13.75
CA ILE A 321 -12.80 -0.37 14.21
C ILE A 321 -12.31 0.94 14.84
N SER A 322 -11.36 0.86 15.77
CA SER A 322 -10.83 2.04 16.47
C SER A 322 -10.14 3.03 15.52
N ALA A 323 -9.34 2.53 14.56
CA ALA A 323 -8.66 3.36 13.57
C ALA A 323 -9.66 4.09 12.65
N LEU A 324 -10.70 3.39 12.19
CA LEU A 324 -11.70 3.99 11.32
C LEU A 324 -12.65 4.94 12.07
N GLN A 325 -13.02 4.60 13.31
CA GLN A 325 -13.77 5.50 14.20
C GLN A 325 -13.03 6.82 14.40
N LYS A 326 -11.72 6.74 14.70
CA LYS A 326 -10.87 7.92 14.85
C LYS A 326 -10.80 8.73 13.55
N HIS A 327 -10.58 8.06 12.41
CA HIS A 327 -10.48 8.70 11.09
C HIS A 327 -11.77 9.40 10.69
N LEU A 328 -12.92 8.74 10.80
CA LEU A 328 -14.21 9.33 10.40
C LEU A 328 -14.84 10.19 11.51
N GLY A 329 -14.25 10.29 12.70
CA GLY A 329 -14.89 10.97 13.85
C GLY A 329 -16.18 10.30 14.31
N SER A 330 -16.26 8.96 14.24
CA SER A 330 -17.43 8.15 14.60
C SER A 330 -17.23 7.41 15.93
N THR A 331 -18.32 7.14 16.65
CA THR A 331 -18.33 6.29 17.86
C THR A 331 -19.05 4.95 17.65
N ASP A 332 -19.44 4.63 16.42
CA ASP A 332 -20.18 3.41 16.10
C ASP A 332 -19.30 2.16 16.30
N PRO A 333 -19.59 1.27 17.27
CA PRO A 333 -18.79 0.07 17.52
C PRO A 333 -18.87 -0.94 16.37
N GLU A 334 -19.93 -0.88 15.56
CA GLU A 334 -20.14 -1.75 14.40
C GLU A 334 -19.68 -1.09 13.10
N LEU A 335 -18.82 -0.08 13.20
CA LEU A 335 -18.29 0.59 12.01
C LEU A 335 -17.48 -0.41 11.18
N GLY A 336 -16.33 -0.90 11.64
CA GLY A 336 -15.53 -1.87 10.86
C GLY A 336 -15.02 -1.34 9.51
N GLY A 337 -13.94 -1.93 8.99
CA GLY A 337 -13.29 -1.50 7.76
C GLY A 337 -14.02 -2.01 6.50
N PRO A 338 -14.67 -1.17 5.69
CA PRO A 338 -15.42 -1.63 4.52
C PRO A 338 -14.49 -2.14 3.41
N LEU A 339 -14.80 -3.31 2.87
CA LEU A 339 -14.04 -3.95 1.81
C LEU A 339 -14.66 -3.64 0.45
N GLU A 340 -13.83 -3.51 -0.57
CA GLU A 340 -14.28 -3.26 -1.94
C GLU A 340 -15.30 -4.33 -2.40
N ASN A 341 -16.34 -3.91 -3.11
CA ASN A 341 -17.44 -4.78 -3.52
C ASN A 341 -17.47 -5.04 -5.03
N LEU A 342 -16.69 -4.30 -5.83
CA LEU A 342 -16.58 -4.54 -7.27
C LEU A 342 -15.71 -5.76 -7.60
N ASP A 343 -14.59 -5.93 -6.90
CA ASP A 343 -13.59 -6.97 -7.19
C ASP A 343 -13.96 -8.36 -6.64
N ALA A 344 -15.14 -8.49 -6.03
CA ALA A 344 -15.62 -9.72 -5.44
C ALA A 344 -17.06 -10.03 -5.92
N PRO A 345 -17.32 -11.24 -6.44
CA PRO A 345 -18.69 -11.69 -6.69
C PRO A 345 -19.55 -11.53 -5.43
N LEU A 346 -20.86 -11.29 -5.58
CA LEU A 346 -21.79 -11.14 -4.46
C LEU A 346 -21.56 -12.20 -3.37
N GLY A 347 -21.38 -11.75 -2.13
CA GLY A 347 -21.12 -12.61 -0.97
C GLY A 347 -19.68 -13.10 -0.80
N ARG A 348 -18.76 -12.73 -1.70
CA ARG A 348 -17.32 -12.94 -1.54
C ARG A 348 -16.63 -11.69 -1.01
N VAL A 349 -15.45 -11.90 -0.44
CA VAL A 349 -14.68 -10.87 0.24
C VAL A 349 -13.57 -10.35 -0.69
N SER A 350 -13.40 -9.04 -0.77
CA SER A 350 -12.27 -8.42 -1.48
C SER A 350 -11.01 -8.39 -0.61
N SER A 351 -9.86 -8.21 -1.27
CA SER A 351 -8.58 -7.95 -0.58
C SER A 351 -8.24 -6.46 -0.59
N HIS A 352 -9.19 -5.59 -0.90
CA HIS A 352 -9.01 -4.14 -0.95
C HIS A 352 -10.02 -3.43 -0.06
N TRP A 353 -9.68 -2.22 0.38
CA TRP A 353 -10.63 -1.30 1.00
C TRP A 353 -11.60 -0.70 -0.02
N GLU A 354 -12.82 -0.44 0.44
CA GLU A 354 -13.85 0.28 -0.31
C GLU A 354 -13.39 1.70 -0.67
N SER A 355 -13.28 1.95 -1.97
CA SER A 355 -12.68 3.17 -2.51
C SER A 355 -13.45 4.43 -2.11
N ARG A 356 -14.79 4.38 -1.98
CA ARG A 356 -15.58 5.54 -1.54
C ARG A 356 -15.24 6.01 -0.13
N VAL A 357 -14.85 5.08 0.76
CA VAL A 357 -14.59 5.39 2.17
C VAL A 357 -13.12 5.65 2.44
N LEU A 358 -12.21 4.95 1.76
CA LEU A 358 -10.77 4.99 2.02
C LEU A 358 -9.95 5.40 0.79
N GLN A 359 -10.47 6.27 -0.08
CA GLN A 359 -9.75 6.76 -1.25
C GLN A 359 -8.38 7.33 -0.88
N GLY A 360 -7.32 6.88 -1.57
CA GLY A 360 -5.94 7.27 -1.26
C GLY A 360 -5.27 6.37 -0.23
N SER A 361 -5.96 5.41 0.38
CA SER A 361 -5.29 4.32 1.10
C SER A 361 -4.46 3.47 0.13
N ILE A 362 -3.30 3.02 0.58
CA ILE A 362 -2.43 2.11 -0.16
C ILE A 362 -3.07 0.76 -0.44
N MET A 363 -4.13 0.35 0.28
CA MET A 363 -4.84 -0.91 0.05
C MET A 363 -6.20 -0.74 -0.67
N THR A 364 -6.40 0.38 -1.38
CA THR A 364 -7.50 0.48 -2.36
C THR A 364 -7.19 -0.34 -3.61
N ALA A 365 -8.23 -0.78 -4.32
CA ALA A 365 -8.11 -1.60 -5.53
C ALA A 365 -7.37 -0.92 -6.69
N VAL A 366 -7.49 0.42 -6.75
CA VAL A 366 -6.80 1.25 -7.73
C VAL A 366 -6.01 2.32 -7.01
N LEU A 367 -4.68 2.24 -7.13
CA LEU A 367 -3.80 3.28 -6.62
C LEU A 367 -3.97 4.57 -7.43
N GLY A 368 -4.21 5.67 -6.72
CA GLY A 368 -4.25 7.02 -7.28
C GLY A 368 -2.87 7.57 -7.65
N ASP A 369 -2.77 8.89 -7.83
CA ASP A 369 -1.46 9.52 -8.01
C ASP A 369 -0.58 9.29 -6.78
N SER A 370 0.72 9.07 -7.00
CA SER A 370 1.66 8.72 -5.94
C SER A 370 1.77 9.76 -4.81
N THR A 371 1.38 11.01 -5.05
CA THR A 371 1.31 12.06 -4.02
C THR A 371 0.11 11.93 -3.08
N THR A 372 -0.92 11.19 -3.50
CA THR A 372 -2.19 10.99 -2.78
C THR A 372 -2.26 9.65 -2.04
N VAL A 373 -1.48 8.66 -2.46
CA VAL A 373 -1.46 7.33 -1.85
C VAL A 373 -0.75 7.36 -0.49
N ARG A 374 -1.38 6.80 0.54
CA ARG A 374 -0.95 6.80 1.94
C ARG A 374 -0.93 5.41 2.54
N ILE A 375 0.15 5.10 3.26
CA ILE A 375 0.17 3.99 4.22
C ILE A 375 -0.63 4.44 5.45
N ASP A 376 -1.94 4.29 5.36
CA ASP A 376 -2.88 4.89 6.30
C ASP A 376 -3.02 4.08 7.62
N PRO A 377 -3.55 4.70 8.69
CA PRO A 377 -3.73 4.04 9.98
C PRO A 377 -4.65 2.81 9.95
N VAL A 378 -5.67 2.78 9.07
CA VAL A 378 -6.65 1.69 9.00
C VAL A 378 -6.00 0.43 8.42
N THR A 379 -5.19 0.59 7.37
CA THR A 379 -4.38 -0.50 6.79
C THR A 379 -3.39 -1.06 7.83
N LEU A 380 -2.67 -0.19 8.54
CA LEU A 380 -1.72 -0.64 9.55
C LEU A 380 -2.41 -1.31 10.74
N ALA A 381 -3.59 -0.83 11.14
CA ALA A 381 -4.42 -1.48 12.15
C ALA A 381 -4.88 -2.89 11.72
N ALA A 382 -5.20 -3.09 10.44
CA ALA A 382 -5.52 -4.42 9.92
C ALA A 382 -4.32 -5.37 10.02
N LEU A 383 -3.11 -4.90 9.68
CA LEU A 383 -1.88 -5.69 9.86
C LEU A 383 -1.60 -5.99 11.35
N GLN A 384 -1.91 -5.07 12.26
CA GLN A 384 -1.80 -5.29 13.71
C GLN A 384 -2.79 -6.37 14.20
N ASP A 385 -4.02 -6.35 13.68
CA ASP A 385 -5.07 -7.30 14.06
C ASP A 385 -4.90 -8.71 13.48
N THR A 386 -3.94 -8.92 12.57
CA THR A 386 -3.50 -10.26 12.15
C THR A 386 -2.98 -11.09 13.34
N GLY A 387 -2.45 -10.42 14.37
CA GLY A 387 -1.78 -11.05 15.50
C GLY A 387 -0.34 -11.51 15.19
N TRP A 388 0.17 -11.27 13.98
CA TRP A 388 1.49 -11.73 13.55
C TRP A 388 2.58 -10.68 13.72
N TYR A 389 2.18 -9.41 13.69
CA TYR A 389 3.09 -8.27 13.68
C TYR A 389 2.81 -7.33 14.84
N ILE A 390 3.87 -6.69 15.30
CA ILE A 390 3.78 -5.48 16.10
C ILE A 390 4.04 -4.32 15.16
N VAL A 391 3.05 -3.45 15.01
CA VAL A 391 3.02 -2.42 13.99
C VAL A 391 3.37 -1.06 14.59
N ASP A 392 4.33 -0.36 13.99
CA ASP A 392 4.67 1.01 14.37
C ASP A 392 3.68 2.01 13.76
N LEU A 393 2.57 2.23 14.46
CA LEU A 393 1.54 3.19 14.07
C LEU A 393 2.03 4.65 14.05
N SER A 394 3.17 4.99 14.67
CA SER A 394 3.72 6.34 14.62
C SER A 394 4.20 6.74 13.21
N ARG A 395 4.43 5.73 12.36
CA ARG A 395 4.84 5.91 10.96
C ARG A 395 3.66 5.89 9.98
N ALA A 396 2.44 5.76 10.49
CA ALA A 396 1.23 5.89 9.68
C ALA A 396 1.18 7.28 9.03
N GLN A 397 0.76 7.31 7.78
CA GLN A 397 0.59 8.56 7.04
C GLN A 397 -0.87 9.02 7.17
N SER A 398 -1.08 10.30 7.48
CA SER A 398 -2.42 10.87 7.53
C SER A 398 -3.13 10.73 6.18
N LEU A 399 -4.34 10.19 6.23
CA LEU A 399 -5.31 10.15 5.15
C LEU A 399 -6.27 11.33 5.35
N VAL A 400 -6.43 12.19 4.33
CA VAL A 400 -7.32 13.36 4.42
C VAL A 400 -8.74 13.02 3.97
N TRP A 401 -8.87 12.02 3.09
CA TRP A 401 -10.15 11.61 2.53
C TRP A 401 -11.12 11.13 3.62
N GLY A 402 -12.25 11.82 3.78
CA GLY A 402 -13.30 11.44 4.74
C GLY A 402 -13.01 11.78 6.20
N ASP A 403 -11.90 12.46 6.50
CA ASP A 403 -11.50 12.78 7.87
C ASP A 403 -12.59 13.61 8.59
N GLY A 404 -13.13 13.07 9.68
CA GLY A 404 -14.18 13.71 10.48
C GLY A 404 -15.59 13.77 9.86
N GLU A 405 -15.86 13.10 8.73
CA GLU A 405 -17.15 13.20 8.02
C GLU A 405 -18.27 12.32 8.60
N GLY A 406 -17.99 11.52 9.64
CA GLY A 406 -18.94 10.65 10.33
C GLY A 406 -19.04 9.23 9.76
N GLY A 407 -19.67 8.33 10.54
CA GLY A 407 -19.72 6.89 10.23
C GLY A 407 -20.51 6.50 8.98
N THR A 408 -21.30 7.41 8.41
CA THR A 408 -22.07 7.19 7.18
C THR A 408 -21.36 7.73 5.93
N PHE A 409 -20.15 8.29 6.06
CA PHE A 409 -19.35 8.79 4.95
C PHE A 409 -19.08 7.69 3.92
N GLY A 410 -19.18 8.04 2.63
CA GLY A 410 -18.96 7.12 1.51
C GLY A 410 -20.13 6.16 1.21
N SER A 411 -21.19 6.14 2.02
CA SER A 411 -22.42 5.41 1.68
C SER A 411 -23.08 6.01 0.42
N LEU A 412 -23.86 5.20 -0.30
CA LEU A 412 -24.61 5.67 -1.48
C LEU A 412 -25.57 6.82 -1.15
N SER A 413 -26.05 6.89 0.09
CA SER A 413 -26.95 7.96 0.53
C SER A 413 -26.23 9.30 0.77
N THR A 414 -24.97 9.27 1.21
CA THR A 414 -24.21 10.47 1.57
C THR A 414 -23.34 10.97 0.42
N CYS A 415 -22.83 10.08 -0.42
CA CYS A 415 -21.92 10.44 -1.51
C CYS A 415 -22.57 11.20 -2.67
N GLN A 416 -23.90 11.19 -2.76
CA GLN A 416 -24.66 11.92 -3.79
C GLN A 416 -24.79 13.41 -3.45
N ASN A 417 -24.63 13.76 -2.18
CA ASN A 417 -24.66 15.14 -1.73
C ASN A 417 -23.31 15.80 -1.99
N LYS A 418 -23.35 17.05 -2.48
CA LYS A 418 -22.13 17.83 -2.70
C LYS A 418 -21.45 18.10 -1.35
N SER A 419 -20.19 17.71 -1.22
CA SER A 419 -19.34 17.97 -0.05
C SER A 419 -17.94 18.42 -0.49
N THR A 420 -17.00 18.51 0.44
CA THR A 420 -15.59 18.74 0.14
C THR A 420 -14.97 17.57 -0.64
N PHE A 421 -15.49 16.35 -0.42
CA PHE A 421 -14.95 15.10 -0.99
C PHE A 421 -15.74 14.65 -2.23
N PHE A 422 -17.07 14.80 -2.19
CA PHE A 422 -17.96 14.39 -3.28
C PHE A 422 -18.52 15.59 -4.04
N CYS A 423 -18.72 15.41 -5.34
CA CYS A 423 -19.27 16.43 -6.23
C CYS A 423 -20.53 15.90 -6.93
N SER A 424 -21.37 16.80 -7.43
CA SER A 424 -22.57 16.47 -8.19
C SER A 424 -22.56 17.15 -9.56
N GLY A 425 -23.29 16.57 -10.52
CA GLY A 425 -23.31 17.07 -11.91
C GLY A 425 -22.00 16.80 -12.66
N SER A 426 -21.70 17.61 -13.66
CA SER A 426 -20.53 17.47 -14.56
C SER A 426 -19.63 18.72 -14.55
N GLY A 427 -19.62 19.44 -13.42
CA GLY A 427 -18.88 20.69 -13.28
C GLY A 427 -17.37 20.51 -13.06
N PHE A 428 -16.67 21.63 -13.10
CA PHE A 428 -15.26 21.72 -12.72
C PHE A 428 -15.14 22.21 -11.28
N GLY A 429 -14.07 21.80 -10.62
CA GLY A 429 -13.77 22.19 -9.25
C GLY A 429 -12.36 21.76 -8.86
N CYS A 430 -12.02 21.88 -7.59
CA CYS A 430 -10.74 21.43 -7.08
C CYS A 430 -10.82 19.98 -6.62
N HIS A 431 -9.76 19.21 -6.87
CA HIS A 431 -9.50 17.95 -6.17
C HIS A 431 -9.56 18.17 -4.65
N PHE A 432 -9.90 17.15 -3.84
CA PHE A 432 -10.11 17.29 -2.38
C PHE A 432 -8.89 17.83 -1.61
N LEU A 433 -7.68 17.69 -2.17
CA LEU A 433 -6.45 18.29 -1.62
C LEU A 433 -6.25 19.77 -2.04
N HIS A 434 -7.16 20.32 -2.84
CA HIS A 434 -7.10 21.65 -3.46
C HIS A 434 -5.86 21.95 -4.31
N LEU A 435 -5.01 20.95 -4.59
CA LEU A 435 -3.76 21.08 -5.36
C LEU A 435 -3.97 21.18 -6.87
N HIS A 436 -5.07 20.63 -7.38
CA HIS A 436 -5.31 20.51 -8.81
C HIS A 436 -6.75 20.84 -9.16
N LYS A 437 -6.95 21.46 -10.33
CA LYS A 437 -8.26 21.53 -10.98
C LYS A 437 -8.63 20.15 -11.51
N GLY A 438 -9.91 19.83 -11.41
CA GLY A 438 -10.47 18.57 -11.84
C GLY A 438 -11.88 18.70 -12.39
N ALA A 439 -12.34 17.62 -13.00
CA ALA A 439 -13.71 17.47 -13.43
C ALA A 439 -14.45 16.52 -12.49
N CYS A 440 -15.72 16.82 -12.22
CA CYS A 440 -16.57 15.94 -11.43
C CYS A 440 -16.86 14.65 -12.20
N GLN A 441 -16.25 13.54 -11.77
CA GLN A 441 -16.24 12.27 -12.49
C GLN A 441 -16.50 11.10 -11.54
N THR A 442 -16.99 10.00 -12.10
CA THR A 442 -17.16 8.71 -11.41
C THR A 442 -16.25 7.66 -12.04
N ASP A 443 -16.14 6.49 -11.43
CA ASP A 443 -15.65 5.26 -12.04
C ASP A 443 -16.39 4.05 -11.45
N GLN A 444 -16.00 2.86 -11.88
CA GLN A 444 -16.61 1.61 -11.45
C GLN A 444 -16.49 1.33 -9.94
N TYR A 445 -15.47 1.87 -9.25
CA TYR A 445 -15.22 1.69 -7.82
C TYR A 445 -15.95 2.72 -6.95
N LEU A 446 -16.63 3.70 -7.57
CA LEU A 446 -17.37 4.73 -6.87
C LEU A 446 -18.88 4.48 -6.87
N GLU A 447 -19.38 3.42 -7.53
CA GLU A 447 -20.81 3.07 -7.57
C GLU A 447 -21.73 4.26 -7.90
N GLY A 448 -21.32 5.08 -8.86
CA GLY A 448 -22.07 6.27 -9.28
C GLY A 448 -21.87 7.50 -8.39
N CYS A 449 -21.20 7.39 -7.25
CA CYS A 449 -20.66 8.53 -6.52
C CYS A 449 -19.64 9.27 -7.41
N ARG A 450 -19.50 10.58 -7.21
CA ARG A 450 -18.64 11.42 -8.05
C ARG A 450 -17.67 12.23 -7.21
N VAL A 451 -16.45 12.37 -7.72
CA VAL A 451 -15.35 13.10 -7.10
C VAL A 451 -14.66 13.97 -8.14
N TYR A 452 -14.01 15.05 -7.70
CA TYR A 452 -13.21 15.87 -8.62
C TYR A 452 -11.90 15.15 -8.95
N LYS A 453 -11.83 14.55 -10.14
CA LYS A 453 -10.60 13.89 -10.63
C LYS A 453 -9.70 14.90 -11.34
N PRO A 454 -8.40 14.95 -11.01
CA PRO A 454 -7.48 15.90 -11.61
C PRO A 454 -7.34 15.65 -13.11
N PHE A 455 -7.15 16.73 -13.90
CA PHE A 455 -6.89 16.59 -15.33
C PHE A 455 -5.54 15.89 -15.57
N LYS A 456 -5.52 14.90 -16.49
CA LYS A 456 -4.33 14.11 -16.82
C LYS A 456 -3.13 14.94 -17.35
N ASN A 457 -3.33 16.21 -17.69
CA ASN A 457 -2.32 17.14 -18.23
C ASN A 457 -1.98 18.32 -17.31
N GLY A 458 -2.38 18.29 -16.03
CA GLY A 458 -1.88 19.26 -15.05
C GLY A 458 -0.40 18.96 -14.77
N VAL A 459 0.49 19.86 -15.18
CA VAL A 459 1.95 19.76 -14.98
C VAL A 459 2.26 19.65 -13.48
N SER A 460 2.43 18.42 -12.97
CA SER A 460 3.07 18.15 -11.69
C SER A 460 4.58 18.04 -11.90
N PHE A 461 5.24 19.18 -12.12
CA PHE A 461 6.69 19.28 -11.96
C PHE A 461 7.03 20.70 -11.49
N ILE A 462 7.43 20.82 -10.22
CA ILE A 462 8.68 21.43 -9.73
C ILE A 462 8.67 21.22 -8.20
N SER A 463 9.56 20.36 -7.70
CA SER A 463 9.96 20.41 -6.29
C SER A 463 10.70 21.73 -6.05
N PHE A 464 10.09 22.69 -5.36
CA PHE A 464 10.85 23.76 -4.73
C PHE A 464 11.32 23.30 -3.36
N ASN A 465 12.64 23.14 -3.19
CA ASN A 465 13.27 23.19 -1.88
C ASN A 465 13.06 24.59 -1.30
N VAL A 466 11.99 24.79 -0.54
CA VAL A 466 11.83 26.01 0.25
C VAL A 466 12.59 25.83 1.55
N THR A 467 13.82 26.33 1.58
CA THR A 467 14.50 26.62 2.86
C THR A 467 13.82 27.84 3.46
N VAL A 468 12.93 27.65 4.44
CA VAL A 468 12.34 28.75 5.20
C VAL A 468 13.44 29.36 6.08
N LYS A 469 14.01 30.48 5.64
CA LYS A 469 14.89 31.31 6.48
C LYS A 469 14.00 32.27 7.27
N ILE A 470 13.68 31.90 8.50
CA ILE A 470 12.97 32.77 9.45
C ILE A 470 13.89 33.96 9.76
N MET A 471 13.56 35.15 9.26
CA MET A 471 14.15 36.40 9.74
C MET A 471 13.42 36.84 11.02
N PRO A 472 14.11 37.18 12.11
CA PRO A 472 13.47 37.68 13.32
C PRO A 472 12.90 39.09 13.07
N THR A 473 11.59 39.23 13.25
CA THR A 473 10.91 40.52 13.32
C THR A 473 11.40 41.30 14.55
N LYS A 474 11.88 42.53 14.32
CA LYS A 474 12.19 43.50 15.37
C LYS A 474 10.92 43.79 16.19
N VAL A 475 10.98 43.49 17.48
CA VAL A 475 10.04 44.00 18.48
C VAL A 475 10.35 45.49 18.67
N GLY A 476 9.42 46.35 18.26
CA GLY A 476 9.42 47.76 18.61
C GLY A 476 8.77 47.93 19.98
N VAL A 477 9.52 48.54 20.90
CA VAL A 477 9.05 48.95 22.23
C VAL A 477 8.22 50.23 22.07
N PHE A 478 7.02 50.23 22.64
CA PHE A 478 6.41 51.37 23.32
C PHE A 478 5.77 50.87 24.61
#